data_AF-A0A7U3MCT3-F1
#
_entry.id   AF-A0A7U3MCT3-F1
#
_cell.length_a   1.000
_cell.length_b   1.000
_cell.length_c   1.000
_cell.angle_alpha   90.00
_cell.angle_beta   90.00
_cell.angle_gamma   90.00
#
_symmetry.space_group_name_H-M   'P 1'
#
loop_
_entity.id
_entity.type
_entity.pdbx_description
1 polymer ?
#
loop_
_entity_poly.entity_id
_entity_poly.type
_entity_poly.pdbx_seq_one_letter_code
_entity_poly.pdbx_strand_id
1 'polypeptide(L)' 'VGFYDPIKNQSCLNVPAILYFLEKGAQPTGTVRDILKKAEVFK' A
#
# COMPACT_ATOMS: atom_id res chain seq x y z
N VAL A 1 5.52 6.53 2.14
CA VAL A 1 5.01 5.39 2.95
C VAL A 1 5.61 4.04 2.56
N GLY A 2 6.33 3.92 1.46
CA GLY A 2 6.95 2.67 1.01
C GLY A 2 7.57 2.84 -0.37
N PHE A 3 8.00 1.74 -0.97
CA PHE A 3 8.42 1.69 -2.37
C PHE A 3 7.91 0.42 -3.05
N TYR A 4 7.81 0.49 -4.38
CA TYR A 4 7.52 -0.65 -5.25
C TYR A 4 8.45 -0.59 -6.47
N ASP A 5 9.19 -1.66 -6.72
CA ASP A 5 9.95 -1.91 -7.94
C ASP A 5 9.16 -2.90 -8.81
N PRO A 6 8.53 -2.44 -9.91
CA PRO A 6 7.76 -3.31 -10.79
C PRO A 6 8.63 -4.27 -11.62
N ILE A 7 9.91 -3.93 -11.87
CA ILE A 7 10.82 -4.76 -12.69
C ILE A 7 11.24 -5.98 -11.86
N LYS A 8 11.51 -5.77 -10.57
CA LYS A 8 11.89 -6.85 -9.64
C LYS A 8 10.70 -7.43 -8.86
N ASN A 9 9.51 -6.87 -9.04
CA ASN A 9 8.31 -7.19 -8.25
C ASN A 9 8.54 -7.13 -6.73
N GLN A 10 9.38 -6.17 -6.28
CA GLN A 10 9.74 -6.00 -4.88
C GLN A 10 9.00 -4.81 -4.29
N SER A 11 8.48 -4.96 -3.07
CA SER A 11 7.86 -3.84 -2.34
C SER A 11 8.28 -3.83 -0.87
N CYS A 12 8.42 -2.64 -0.30
CA CYS A 12 8.45 -2.46 1.15
C CYS A 12 7.41 -1.42 1.55
N LEU A 13 6.58 -1.77 2.53
CA LEU A 13 5.44 -0.97 2.95
C LEU A 13 5.58 -0.63 4.44
N ASN A 14 5.46 0.66 4.78
CA ASN A 14 5.30 1.09 6.17
C ASN A 14 3.82 1.00 6.54
N VAL A 15 3.39 -0.18 7.00
CA VAL A 15 1.98 -0.48 7.30
C VAL A 15 1.36 0.51 8.30
N PRO A 16 2.01 0.86 9.45
CA PRO A 16 1.46 1.86 10.36
C PRO A 16 1.16 3.21 9.70
N ALA A 17 2.08 3.71 8.87
CA ALA A 17 1.87 4.98 8.18
C ALA A 17 0.75 4.89 7.14
N ILE A 18 0.63 3.77 6.43
CA ILE A 18 -0.44 3.56 5.45
C ILE A 18 -1.80 3.54 6.14
N LEU A 19 -1.95 2.80 7.24
CA LEU A 19 -3.19 2.76 8.03
C LEU A 19 -3.58 4.15 8.52
N TYR A 20 -2.62 4.93 9.04
CA TYR A 20 -2.86 6.31 9.46
C TYR A 20 -3.49 7.16 8.35
N PHE A 21 -2.99 7.09 7.10
CA PHE A 21 -3.59 7.85 5.99
C PHE A 21 -4.94 7.31 5.55
N LEU A 22 -5.14 5.99 5.55
CA LEU A 22 -6.42 5.36 5.23
C LEU A 22 -7.51 5.77 6.22
N GLU A 23 -7.20 5.78 7.53
CA GLU A 23 -8.10 6.27 8.60
C GLU A 23 -8.48 7.74 8.42
N LYS A 24 -7.60 8.54 7.79
CA LYS A 24 -7.87 9.95 7.45
C LYS A 24 -8.59 10.13 6.11
N GLY A 25 -9.02 9.04 5.47
CA GLY A 25 -9.81 9.07 4.25
C GLY A 25 -9.00 9.09 2.95
N ALA A 26 -7.68 8.86 3.01
CA ALA A 26 -6.88 8.75 1.80
C ALA A 26 -7.38 7.60 0.93
N GLN A 27 -7.63 7.89 -0.35
CA GLN A 27 -8.02 6.89 -1.34
C GLN A 27 -6.79 6.45 -2.14
N PRO A 28 -6.40 5.16 -2.08
CA PRO A 28 -5.33 4.66 -2.93
C PRO A 28 -5.74 4.66 -4.40
N THR A 29 -4.78 4.90 -5.29
CA THR A 29 -4.95 4.68 -6.73
C THR A 29 -5.08 3.18 -7.04
N GLY A 30 -5.53 2.82 -8.25
CA GLY A 30 -5.78 1.41 -8.62
C GLY A 30 -4.60 0.48 -8.31
N THR A 31 -3.41 0.80 -8.83
CA THR A 31 -2.20 -0.01 -8.60
C THR A 31 -1.84 -0.13 -7.12
N VAL A 32 -1.90 0.97 -6.37
CA VAL A 32 -1.59 0.96 -4.93
C VAL A 32 -2.62 0.12 -4.17
N ARG A 33 -3.90 0.23 -4.54
CA ARG A 33 -4.96 -0.58 -3.93
C ARG A 33 -4.70 -2.07 -4.11
N ASP A 34 -4.25 -2.50 -5.28
CA ASP A 34 -3.96 -3.90 -5.55
C ASP A 34 -2.68 -4.39 -4.85
N ILE A 35 -1.65 -3.53 -4.73
CA ILE A 35 -0.47 -3.81 -3.89
C ILE A 35 -0.87 -4.01 -2.43
N LEU A 36 -1.72 -3.14 -1.89
CA LEU A 36 -2.19 -3.21 -0.50
C LEU A 36 -3.10 -4.42 -0.25
N LYS A 37 -3.93 -4.82 -1.22
CA LYS A 37 -4.69 -6.08 -1.15
C LYS A 37 -3.76 -7.30 -1.11
N LYS A 38 -2.73 -7.32 -1.97
CA LYS A 38 -1.75 -8.42 -2.00
C LYS A 38 -0.95 -8.52 -0.68
N ALA A 39 -0.72 -7.38 -0.03
CA ALA A 39 -0.09 -7.31 1.29
C ALA A 39 -1.08 -7.50 2.46
N GLU A 40 -2.34 -7.89 2.18
CA GLU A 40 -3.38 -8.16 3.18
C GLU A 40 -3.67 -6.99 4.15
N VAL A 41 -3.47 -5.75 3.69
CA VAL A 41 -3.73 -4.53 4.49
C VAL A 41 -5.23 -4.22 4.57
N PHE A 42 -5.97 -4.52 3.49
CA PHE A 42 -7.43 -4.47 3.47
C PHE A 42 -7.99 -5.85 3.83
N LYS A 43 -8.16 -6.14 5.12
CA LYS A 43 -9.04 -7.24 5.54
C LYS A 43 -10.49 -6.78 5.59
#